data_AF-A0A9J6CZT5-F1
#
_entry.id   AF-A0A9J6CZT5-F1
#
_cell.length_a   1.000
_cell.length_b   1.000
_cell.length_c   1.000
_cell.angle_alpha   90.00
_cell.angle_beta   90.00
_cell.angle_gamma   90.00
#
_symmetry.space_group_name_H-M   'P 1'
#
loop_
_entity.id
_entity.type
_entity.pdbx_description
1 polymer ?
#
loop_
_entity_poly.entity_id
_entity_poly.type
_entity_poly.pdbx_seq_one_letter_code
_entity_poly.pdbx_strand_id
1 'polypeptide(L)'
;MMNITYLSPSSMCFREEEVRIIGSYVEQTTSLTSLELLQIEADDANAGLFPDHLTRNKSLKSLHVHEPFLHAREGRAFAHVVLHHVTLEKLNVKGSPQHSPCALLSAATVSRSLRQLTVRESFIDPVDIEKMATALAIPCQLPEFVAEVMAPPPMSRLRKLAFTKCVPPSSHLQRAYAKLIGGKLILAVIVL
;
A
#
# COMPACT_ATOMS: atom_id res chain seq x y z
N MET A 1 12.77 -22.87 19.35
CA MET A 1 12.09 -22.51 18.09
C MET A 1 12.61 -21.16 17.64
N MET A 2 12.97 -21.03 16.36
CA MET A 2 13.46 -19.76 15.80
C MET A 2 12.28 -18.78 15.68
N ASN A 3 12.38 -17.63 16.34
CA ASN A 3 11.33 -16.61 16.38
C ASN A 3 11.52 -15.63 15.20
N ILE A 4 11.01 -15.99 14.02
CA ILE A 4 11.14 -15.12 12.84
C ILE A 4 10.09 -14.01 12.94
N THR A 5 10.55 -12.76 13.01
CA THR A 5 9.70 -11.56 13.10
C THR A 5 9.65 -10.75 11.81
N TYR A 6 10.62 -10.97 10.92
CA TYR A 6 10.76 -10.33 9.62
C TYR A 6 11.11 -11.38 8.56
N LEU A 7 10.45 -11.31 7.40
CA LEU A 7 10.73 -12.17 6.25
C LEU A 7 10.80 -11.30 5.00
N SER A 8 11.80 -11.54 4.16
CA SER A 8 11.95 -10.89 2.85
C SER A 8 12.41 -11.94 1.84
N PRO A 9 11.47 -12.69 1.24
CA PRO A 9 11.81 -13.64 0.20
C PRO A 9 12.18 -12.86 -1.07
N SER A 10 13.45 -12.94 -1.46
CA SER A 10 13.96 -12.34 -2.70
C SER A 10 14.24 -13.44 -3.73
N SER A 11 13.32 -13.61 -4.68
CA SER A 11 13.55 -14.37 -5.91
C SER A 11 12.94 -13.58 -7.05
N MET A 12 13.60 -13.57 -8.22
CA MET A 12 13.13 -12.82 -9.40
C MET A 12 11.86 -13.44 -10.01
N CYS A 13 11.55 -14.69 -9.70
CA CYS A 13 10.33 -15.37 -10.08
C CYS A 13 10.09 -16.50 -9.08
N PHE A 14 8.90 -16.54 -8.46
CA PHE A 14 8.49 -17.69 -7.65
C PHE A 14 7.52 -18.54 -8.45
N ARG A 15 7.85 -19.82 -8.55
CA ARG A 15 6.93 -20.83 -9.06
C ARG A 15 5.79 -21.01 -8.07
N GLU A 16 4.67 -21.54 -8.56
CA GLU A 16 3.47 -21.82 -7.73
C GLU A 16 3.82 -22.58 -6.44
N GLU A 17 4.68 -23.59 -6.54
CA GLU A 17 5.08 -24.40 -5.38
C GLU A 17 5.87 -23.59 -4.35
N GLU A 18 6.74 -22.69 -4.80
CA GLU A 18 7.50 -21.84 -3.89
C GLU A 18 6.60 -20.80 -3.21
N VAL A 19 5.63 -20.25 -3.95
CA VAL A 19 4.57 -19.39 -3.39
C VAL A 19 3.77 -20.13 -2.32
N ARG A 20 3.43 -21.39 -2.54
CA ARG A 20 2.71 -22.22 -1.55
C ARG A 20 3.54 -22.53 -0.31
N ILE A 21 4.81 -22.88 -0.48
CA ILE A 21 5.72 -23.17 0.64
C ILE A 21 5.91 -21.92 1.49
N ILE A 22 6.25 -20.79 0.86
CA ILE A 22 6.47 -19.52 1.57
C ILE A 22 5.17 -19.02 2.18
N GLY A 23 4.06 -19.07 1.44
CA GLY A 23 2.74 -18.67 1.93
C GLY A 23 2.32 -19.49 3.15
N SER A 24 2.48 -20.81 3.11
CA SER A 24 2.18 -21.69 4.25
C SER A 24 3.07 -21.39 5.45
N TYR A 25 4.36 -21.11 5.22
CA TYR A 25 5.28 -20.70 6.27
C TYR A 25 4.85 -19.37 6.92
N VAL A 26 4.50 -18.37 6.10
CA VAL A 26 4.00 -17.07 6.56
C VAL A 26 2.70 -17.23 7.35
N GLU A 27 1.76 -18.03 6.86
CA GLU A 27 0.48 -18.30 7.52
C GLU A 27 0.66 -18.89 8.93
N GLN A 28 1.58 -19.83 9.10
CA GLN A 28 1.82 -20.53 10.37
C GLN A 28 2.72 -19.77 11.34
N THR A 29 3.49 -18.79 10.86
CA THR A 29 4.45 -18.05 11.70
C THR A 29 3.75 -16.92 12.46
N THR A 30 3.27 -17.23 13.67
CA THR A 30 2.57 -16.27 14.55
C THR A 30 3.46 -15.19 15.14
N SER A 31 4.78 -15.32 14.99
CA SER A 31 5.75 -14.31 15.38
C SER A 31 6.05 -13.28 14.27
N LEU A 32 5.62 -13.55 13.04
CA LEU A 32 5.95 -12.72 11.90
C LEU A 32 5.18 -11.40 11.98
N THR A 33 5.91 -10.30 12.10
CA THR A 33 5.33 -8.95 12.23
C THR A 33 5.57 -8.10 10.99
N SER A 34 6.57 -8.45 10.17
CA SER A 34 6.91 -7.71 8.97
C SER A 34 7.23 -8.66 7.82
N LEU A 35 6.70 -8.33 6.64
CA LEU A 35 6.93 -9.07 5.41
C LEU A 35 7.24 -8.09 4.29
N GLU A 36 8.30 -8.38 3.55
CA GLU A 36 8.71 -7.60 2.39
C GLU A 36 8.73 -8.47 1.15
N LEU A 37 7.90 -8.11 0.17
CA LEU A 37 7.74 -8.84 -1.07
C LEU A 37 8.42 -8.05 -2.19
N LEU A 38 9.60 -8.52 -2.59
CA LEU A 38 10.43 -7.94 -3.64
C LEU A 38 10.35 -8.79 -4.91
N GLN A 39 10.04 -8.17 -6.04
CA GLN A 39 10.24 -8.73 -7.38
C GLN A 39 9.74 -10.17 -7.59
N ILE A 40 8.52 -10.51 -7.18
CA ILE A 40 7.92 -11.78 -7.59
C ILE A 40 7.15 -11.54 -8.87
N GLU A 41 7.71 -11.95 -10.01
CA GLU A 41 6.90 -12.21 -11.18
C GLU A 41 6.06 -13.47 -10.87
N ALA A 42 4.81 -13.24 -10.46
CA ALA A 42 3.81 -14.27 -10.36
C ALA A 42 3.11 -14.30 -11.73
N ASP A 43 3.19 -15.42 -12.45
CA ASP A 43 2.30 -15.64 -13.58
C ASP A 43 0.85 -15.39 -13.14
N ASP A 44 -0.03 -14.97 -14.06
CA ASP A 44 -1.45 -14.66 -13.78
C ASP A 44 -2.18 -15.73 -12.94
N ALA A 45 -1.73 -16.99 -13.00
CA ALA A 45 -2.22 -18.12 -12.21
C ALA A 45 -1.94 -17.98 -10.70
N ASN A 46 -0.86 -17.32 -10.32
CA ASN A 46 -0.34 -17.21 -8.95
C ASN A 46 -0.76 -15.91 -8.25
N ALA A 47 -1.37 -14.98 -8.97
CA ALA A 47 -1.77 -13.64 -8.52
C ALA A 47 -2.57 -13.58 -7.21
N GLY A 48 -3.29 -14.67 -6.88
CA GLY A 48 -4.13 -14.78 -5.68
C GLY A 48 -3.55 -15.65 -4.56
N LEU A 49 -2.58 -16.53 -4.86
CA LEU A 49 -2.13 -17.55 -3.90
C LEU A 49 -1.43 -16.92 -2.70
N PHE A 50 -0.52 -15.98 -2.94
CA PHE A 50 0.22 -15.34 -1.86
C PHE A 50 -0.70 -14.45 -0.98
N PRO A 51 -1.59 -13.60 -1.55
CA PRO A 51 -2.61 -12.88 -0.78
C PRO A 51 -3.54 -13.76 0.07
N ASP A 52 -3.92 -14.94 -0.39
CA ASP A 52 -4.77 -15.86 0.37
C ASP A 52 -4.10 -16.31 1.68
N HIS A 53 -2.81 -16.63 1.63
CA HIS A 53 -2.03 -16.97 2.83
C HIS A 53 -1.88 -15.77 3.77
N LEU A 54 -1.66 -14.56 3.23
CA LEU A 54 -1.53 -13.34 4.04
C LEU A 54 -2.81 -13.00 4.80
N THR A 55 -3.98 -13.19 4.19
CA THR A 55 -5.28 -12.98 4.85
C THR A 55 -5.47 -13.88 6.08
N ARG A 56 -4.85 -15.07 6.05
CA ARG A 56 -4.92 -16.05 7.14
C ARG A 56 -3.89 -15.80 8.24
N ASN A 57 -2.77 -15.14 7.95
CA ASN A 57 -1.85 -14.70 9.00
C ASN A 57 -2.54 -13.69 9.93
N LYS A 58 -2.29 -13.80 11.25
CA LYS A 58 -2.93 -12.95 12.28
C LYS A 58 -1.94 -12.12 13.10
N SER A 59 -0.65 -12.14 12.74
CA SER A 59 0.42 -11.45 13.47
C SER A 59 1.06 -10.31 12.68
N LEU A 60 0.90 -10.31 11.36
CA LEU A 60 1.56 -9.37 10.48
C LEU A 60 1.06 -7.94 10.74
N LYS A 61 2.01 -7.03 10.91
CA LYS A 61 1.80 -5.61 11.18
C LYS A 61 2.29 -4.70 10.06
N SER A 62 3.33 -5.12 9.34
CA SER A 62 3.93 -4.38 8.24
C SER A 62 3.99 -5.23 6.99
N LEU A 63 3.53 -4.67 5.88
CA LEU A 63 3.62 -5.29 4.56
C LEU A 63 4.27 -4.30 3.58
N HIS A 64 5.34 -4.75 2.93
CA HIS A 64 5.99 -4.04 1.85
C HIS A 64 5.75 -4.80 0.56
N VAL A 65 5.12 -4.16 -0.43
CA VAL A 65 4.85 -4.74 -1.75
C VAL A 65 5.56 -3.90 -2.80
N HIS A 66 6.54 -4.49 -3.47
CA HIS A 66 7.34 -3.82 -4.50
C HIS A 66 7.13 -4.49 -5.84
N GLU A 67 7.01 -3.70 -6.92
CA GLU A 67 6.77 -4.27 -8.24
C GLU A 67 7.70 -5.43 -8.65
N PRO A 68 7.13 -6.44 -9.36
CA PRO A 68 5.96 -6.32 -10.26
C PRO A 68 4.55 -6.71 -9.73
N PHE A 69 4.33 -6.90 -8.42
CA PHE A 69 3.04 -7.36 -7.86
C PHE A 69 1.79 -6.45 -8.01
N LEU A 70 1.84 -5.39 -8.80
CA LEU A 70 0.78 -4.38 -8.84
C LEU A 70 0.08 -4.29 -10.20
N HIS A 71 0.08 -5.38 -10.98
CA HIS A 71 -0.91 -5.53 -12.04
C HIS A 71 -2.34 -5.58 -11.45
N ALA A 72 -3.34 -5.40 -12.31
CA ALA A 72 -4.70 -5.16 -11.85
C ALA A 72 -5.29 -6.31 -11.01
N ARG A 73 -4.86 -7.56 -11.21
CA ARG A 73 -5.39 -8.73 -10.50
C ARG A 73 -4.75 -8.91 -9.13
N GLU A 74 -3.43 -8.88 -9.05
CA GLU A 74 -2.64 -8.92 -7.83
C GLU A 74 -2.99 -7.73 -6.94
N GLY A 75 -3.10 -6.53 -7.52
CA GLY A 75 -3.53 -5.34 -6.80
C GLY A 75 -4.90 -5.50 -6.14
N ARG A 76 -5.85 -6.21 -6.77
CA ARG A 76 -7.15 -6.56 -6.15
C ARG A 76 -7.01 -7.62 -5.06
N ALA A 77 -6.14 -8.61 -5.25
CA ALA A 77 -5.91 -9.65 -4.25
C ALA A 77 -5.24 -9.06 -2.98
N PHE A 78 -4.23 -8.19 -3.13
CA PHE A 78 -3.66 -7.45 -2.01
C PHE A 78 -4.65 -6.45 -1.40
N ALA A 79 -5.54 -5.85 -2.18
CA ALA A 79 -6.62 -5.02 -1.65
C ALA A 79 -7.53 -5.83 -0.71
N HIS A 80 -7.83 -7.08 -1.06
CA HIS A 80 -8.57 -8.00 -0.19
C HIS A 80 -7.83 -8.25 1.12
N VAL A 81 -6.52 -8.52 1.08
CA VAL A 81 -5.69 -8.66 2.30
C VAL A 81 -5.85 -7.43 3.18
N VAL A 82 -5.65 -6.22 2.65
CA VAL A 82 -5.70 -4.98 3.43
C VAL A 82 -7.07 -4.70 4.06
N LEU A 83 -8.15 -5.12 3.41
CA LEU A 83 -9.51 -4.96 3.93
C LEU A 83 -9.83 -5.95 5.06
N HIS A 84 -9.31 -7.18 4.98
CA HIS A 84 -9.64 -8.27 5.89
C HIS A 84 -8.61 -8.49 7.00
N HIS A 85 -7.43 -7.89 6.88
CA HIS A 85 -6.38 -8.02 7.89
C HIS A 85 -6.63 -7.03 9.03
N VAL A 86 -6.79 -7.53 10.25
CA VAL A 86 -7.10 -6.70 11.43
C VAL A 86 -5.87 -6.22 12.19
N THR A 87 -4.69 -6.76 11.90
CA THR A 87 -3.42 -6.44 12.58
C THR A 87 -2.47 -5.61 11.72
N LEU A 88 -2.75 -5.46 10.42
CA LEU A 88 -1.87 -4.75 9.50
C LEU A 88 -1.96 -3.24 9.77
N GLU A 89 -0.89 -2.68 10.31
CA GLU A 89 -0.78 -1.26 10.70
C GLU A 89 -0.03 -0.45 9.64
N LYS A 90 0.87 -1.07 8.87
CA LYS A 90 1.74 -0.40 7.91
C LYS A 90 1.70 -1.07 6.55
N LEU A 91 1.48 -0.27 5.51
CA LEU A 91 1.55 -0.70 4.12
C LEU A 91 2.51 0.20 3.35
N ASN A 92 3.51 -0.39 2.73
CA ASN A 92 4.40 0.29 1.80
C ASN A 92 4.23 -0.30 0.41
N VAL A 93 3.84 0.55 -0.54
CA VAL A 93 3.57 0.16 -1.92
C VAL A 93 4.56 0.86 -2.82
N LYS A 94 5.38 0.10 -3.54
CA LYS A 94 6.23 0.61 -4.60
C LYS A 94 5.71 0.12 -5.95
N GLY A 95 4.98 0.99 -6.63
CA GLY A 95 4.49 0.77 -8.00
C GLY A 95 5.55 1.02 -9.07
N SER A 96 5.17 0.80 -10.32
CA SER A 96 5.87 1.30 -11.50
C SER A 96 5.04 2.38 -12.20
N PRO A 97 5.65 3.12 -13.15
CA PRO A 97 4.92 3.97 -14.08
C PRO A 97 3.91 3.23 -14.98
N GLN A 98 4.02 1.90 -15.12
CA GLN A 98 3.22 1.13 -16.08
C GLN A 98 1.96 0.54 -15.47
N HIS A 99 1.94 0.32 -14.15
CA HIS A 99 0.81 -0.28 -13.46
C HIS A 99 0.36 0.56 -12.27
N SER A 100 -0.96 0.62 -12.10
CA SER A 100 -1.58 1.43 -11.07
C SER A 100 -2.09 0.59 -9.92
N PRO A 101 -1.64 0.81 -8.67
CA PRO A 101 -2.10 0.05 -7.51
C PRO A 101 -3.49 0.51 -7.01
N CYS A 102 -4.38 1.02 -7.87
CA CYS A 102 -5.63 1.70 -7.47
C CYS A 102 -6.51 0.91 -6.52
N ALA A 103 -6.66 -0.39 -6.76
CA ALA A 103 -7.47 -1.27 -5.90
C ALA A 103 -6.87 -1.36 -4.49
N LEU A 104 -5.55 -1.53 -4.40
CA LEU A 104 -4.82 -1.59 -3.14
C LEU A 104 -4.90 -0.27 -2.38
N LEU A 105 -4.75 0.85 -3.09
CA LEU A 105 -4.86 2.19 -2.51
C LEU A 105 -6.27 2.49 -2.00
N SER A 106 -7.29 2.12 -2.77
CA SER A 106 -8.69 2.27 -2.36
C SER A 106 -9.05 1.41 -1.15
N ALA A 107 -8.47 0.21 -1.05
CA ALA A 107 -8.62 -0.63 0.14
C ALA A 107 -7.90 -0.04 1.36
N ALA A 108 -6.69 0.49 1.15
CA ALA A 108 -5.91 1.07 2.23
C ALA A 108 -6.58 2.29 2.86
N THR A 109 -7.30 3.09 2.08
CA THR A 109 -8.02 4.27 2.57
C THR A 109 -9.28 3.96 3.36
N VAL A 110 -9.79 2.73 3.33
CA VAL A 110 -10.98 2.32 4.11
C VAL A 110 -10.66 1.23 5.15
N SER A 111 -9.40 0.78 5.19
CA SER A 111 -8.93 -0.20 6.18
C SER A 111 -9.01 0.38 7.60
N ARG A 112 -9.43 -0.44 8.56
CA ARG A 112 -9.58 -0.01 9.97
C ARG A 112 -8.31 -0.21 10.80
N SER A 113 -7.41 -1.08 10.36
CA SER A 113 -6.18 -1.41 11.08
C SER A 113 -5.00 -0.56 10.65
N LEU A 114 -4.97 -0.13 9.38
CA LEU A 114 -3.86 0.66 8.86
C LEU A 114 -3.73 1.98 9.61
N ARG A 115 -2.48 2.36 9.85
CA ARG A 115 -2.07 3.61 10.48
C ARG A 115 -1.07 4.37 9.61
N GLN A 116 -0.29 3.64 8.84
CA GLN A 116 0.71 4.17 7.95
C GLN A 116 0.52 3.61 6.54
N LEU A 117 0.40 4.50 5.57
CA LEU A 117 0.41 4.15 4.15
C LEU A 117 1.50 4.94 3.44
N THR A 118 2.49 4.23 2.90
CA THR A 118 3.52 4.79 2.03
C THR A 118 3.31 4.30 0.60
N VAL A 119 3.28 5.21 -0.37
CA VAL A 119 3.17 4.90 -1.79
C VAL A 119 4.33 5.56 -2.51
N ARG A 120 5.12 4.81 -3.26
CA ARG A 120 6.28 5.32 -3.99
C ARG A 120 6.27 4.88 -5.44
N GLU A 121 6.77 5.76 -6.30
CA GLU A 121 7.09 5.49 -7.72
C GLU A 121 5.93 4.89 -8.53
N SER A 122 4.69 5.09 -8.07
CA SER A 122 3.49 4.52 -8.67
C SER A 122 2.87 5.51 -9.66
N PHE A 123 2.40 5.00 -10.79
CA PHE A 123 1.40 5.70 -11.59
C PHE A 123 0.06 5.62 -10.85
N ILE A 124 -0.50 6.77 -10.45
CA ILE A 124 -1.84 6.83 -9.86
C ILE A 124 -2.68 7.73 -10.75
N ASP A 125 -3.80 7.20 -11.23
CA ASP A 125 -4.74 7.98 -12.02
C ASP A 125 -5.23 9.19 -11.19
N PRO A 126 -5.33 10.40 -11.79
CA PRO A 126 -5.87 11.57 -11.11
C PRO A 126 -7.20 11.32 -10.38
N VAL A 127 -8.08 10.48 -10.93
CA VAL A 127 -9.36 10.07 -10.34
C VAL A 127 -9.14 9.35 -9.01
N ASP A 128 -8.15 8.47 -8.93
CA ASP A 128 -7.86 7.72 -7.71
C ASP A 128 -7.16 8.58 -6.66
N ILE A 129 -6.37 9.58 -7.08
CA ILE A 129 -5.87 10.61 -6.15
C ILE A 129 -7.03 11.41 -5.53
N GLU A 130 -8.08 11.72 -6.30
CA GLU A 130 -9.28 12.38 -5.75
C GLU A 130 -10.04 11.49 -4.76
N LYS A 131 -10.16 10.19 -5.05
CA LYS A 131 -10.75 9.22 -4.11
C LYS A 131 -9.93 9.09 -2.83
N MET A 132 -8.60 9.07 -2.94
CA MET A 132 -7.72 9.05 -1.78
C MET A 132 -7.84 10.33 -0.96
N ALA A 133 -7.81 11.50 -1.61
CA ALA A 133 -7.96 12.78 -0.93
C ALA A 133 -9.32 12.92 -0.22
N THR A 134 -10.39 12.38 -0.80
CA THR A 134 -11.72 12.37 -0.16
C THR A 134 -11.82 11.40 1.01
N ALA A 135 -11.21 10.22 0.91
CA ALA A 135 -11.17 9.28 2.03
C ALA A 135 -10.29 9.78 3.19
N LEU A 136 -9.15 10.41 2.89
CA LEU A 136 -8.24 11.00 3.87
C LEU A 136 -8.80 12.28 4.54
N ALA A 137 -9.81 12.93 3.94
CA ALA A 137 -10.51 14.05 4.56
C ALA A 137 -11.32 13.64 5.81
N ILE A 138 -11.52 12.33 6.03
CA ILE A 138 -12.17 11.78 7.22
C ILE A 138 -11.11 11.68 8.34
N PRO A 139 -11.21 12.46 9.45
CA PRO A 139 -10.12 12.71 10.40
C PRO A 139 -9.55 11.52 11.20
N CYS A 140 -9.94 10.26 10.92
CA CYS A 140 -9.76 9.17 11.89
C CYS A 140 -9.16 7.86 11.35
N GLN A 141 -8.73 7.77 10.09
CA GLN A 141 -8.34 6.45 9.53
C GLN A 141 -6.83 6.23 9.38
N LEU A 142 -6.06 7.23 8.94
CA LEU A 142 -4.62 7.10 8.70
C LEU A 142 -3.87 8.32 9.31
N PRO A 143 -3.24 8.19 10.50
CA PRO A 143 -2.44 9.26 11.07
C PRO A 143 -1.22 9.62 10.20
N GLU A 144 -0.68 8.66 9.45
CA GLU A 144 0.49 8.88 8.60
C GLU A 144 0.22 8.40 7.16
N PHE A 145 0.27 9.34 6.22
CA PHE A 145 0.16 9.04 4.79
C PHE A 145 1.27 9.76 4.02
N VAL A 146 2.05 9.00 3.27
CA VAL A 146 3.14 9.50 2.42
C VAL A 146 2.95 8.93 1.02
N ALA A 147 2.66 9.79 0.04
CA ALA A 147 2.59 9.40 -1.36
C ALA A 147 3.61 10.19 -2.19
N GLU A 148 4.57 9.49 -2.74
CA GLU A 148 5.49 9.94 -3.77
C GLU A 148 4.96 9.44 -5.13
N VAL A 149 4.15 10.26 -5.78
CA VAL A 149 3.45 9.92 -7.01
C VAL A 149 4.18 10.49 -8.21
N MET A 150 4.28 9.67 -9.26
CA MET A 150 4.71 10.12 -10.57
C MET A 150 3.45 10.51 -11.36
N ALA A 151 3.17 11.82 -11.42
CA ALA A 151 1.93 12.33 -12.00
C ALA A 151 2.18 12.88 -13.43
N PRO A 152 1.34 12.53 -14.43
CA PRO A 152 1.39 13.18 -15.72
C PRO A 152 0.81 14.62 -15.63
N PRO A 153 1.30 15.57 -16.44
CA PRO A 153 0.70 16.91 -16.52
C PRO A 153 -0.73 16.86 -17.08
N PRO A 154 -1.66 17.74 -16.63
CA PRO A 154 -1.41 18.96 -15.86
C PRO A 154 -1.73 18.86 -14.36
N MET A 155 -0.73 19.24 -13.56
CA MET A 155 -0.63 19.17 -12.09
C MET A 155 -1.49 20.18 -11.31
N SER A 156 -2.29 21.01 -11.99
CA SER A 156 -3.02 22.12 -11.38
C SER A 156 -4.22 21.65 -10.54
N ARG A 157 -4.88 20.57 -10.93
CA ARG A 157 -6.05 20.00 -10.21
C ARG A 157 -5.64 19.28 -8.92
N LEU A 158 -4.60 18.43 -8.98
CA LEU A 158 -4.11 17.66 -7.83
C LEU A 158 -3.59 18.56 -6.71
N ARG A 159 -2.86 19.63 -7.08
CA ARG A 159 -2.41 20.65 -6.13
C ARG A 159 -3.61 21.25 -5.40
N LYS A 160 -4.65 21.67 -6.14
CA LYS A 160 -5.83 22.32 -5.56
C LYS A 160 -6.61 21.37 -4.63
N LEU A 161 -6.84 20.12 -5.04
CA LEU A 161 -7.56 19.11 -4.25
C LEU A 161 -6.86 18.74 -2.94
N ALA A 162 -5.54 18.52 -2.97
CA ALA A 162 -4.75 18.23 -1.78
C ALA A 162 -4.81 19.35 -0.73
N PHE A 163 -4.78 20.61 -1.17
CA PHE A 163 -4.87 21.77 -0.27
C PHE A 163 -6.30 22.07 0.22
N THR A 164 -7.34 21.73 -0.55
CA THR A 164 -8.73 22.08 -0.19
C THR A 164 -9.49 21.03 0.62
N LYS A 165 -9.14 19.73 0.53
CA LYS A 165 -9.91 18.65 1.18
C LYS A 165 -9.20 17.98 2.36
N CYS A 166 -7.86 17.98 2.41
CA CYS A 166 -7.10 17.37 3.51
C CYS A 166 -6.83 18.33 4.70
N VAL A 167 -7.33 19.58 4.65
CA VAL A 167 -7.19 20.54 5.75
C VAL A 167 -8.59 20.97 6.20
N PRO A 168 -9.22 20.31 7.19
CA PRO A 168 -10.39 20.85 7.84
C PRO A 168 -10.01 22.12 8.62
N PRO A 169 -10.89 23.12 8.72
CA PRO A 169 -10.58 24.41 9.35
C PRO A 169 -10.49 24.37 10.89
N SER A 170 -10.35 23.20 11.52
CA SER A 170 -10.43 23.04 12.99
C SER A 170 -9.23 22.30 13.60
N SER A 171 -8.25 23.09 14.03
CA SER A 171 -7.43 23.04 15.27
C SER A 171 -6.79 21.75 15.82
N HIS A 172 -6.74 20.62 15.11
CA HIS A 172 -5.77 19.56 15.40
C HIS A 172 -4.82 19.42 14.21
N LEU A 173 -3.51 19.43 14.48
CA LEU A 173 -2.41 19.82 13.59
C LEU A 173 -2.21 18.85 12.40
N GLN A 174 -3.15 18.81 11.46
CA GLN A 174 -2.96 18.16 10.16
C GLN A 174 -2.08 19.05 9.27
N ARG A 175 -0.83 18.64 9.03
CA ARG A 175 0.03 19.26 8.01
C ARG A 175 -0.03 18.39 6.75
N ALA A 176 -0.84 18.84 5.78
CA ALA A 176 -0.75 18.36 4.41
C ALA A 176 0.32 19.17 3.65
N TYR A 177 1.34 18.50 3.15
CA TYR A 177 2.42 19.09 2.36
C TYR A 177 2.43 18.47 0.96
N ALA A 178 2.28 19.32 -0.05
CA ALA A 178 2.42 18.94 -1.45
C ALA A 178 3.64 19.68 -2.05
N LYS A 179 4.70 18.95 -2.43
CA LYS A 179 5.89 19.52 -3.07
C LYS A 179 6.23 18.79 -4.35
N LEU A 180 6.62 19.54 -5.37
CA LEU A 180 7.24 19.00 -6.56
C LEU A 180 8.76 18.92 -6.34
N ILE A 181 9.35 17.72 -6.47
CA ILE A 181 10.80 17.51 -6.45
C ILE A 181 11.17 16.66 -7.66
N GLY A 182 11.98 17.22 -8.58
CA GLY A 182 12.48 16.47 -9.74
C GLY A 182 11.39 15.85 -10.64
N GLY A 183 10.24 16.52 -10.79
CA GLY A 183 9.10 16.01 -11.57
C GLY A 183 8.17 15.06 -10.83
N LYS A 184 8.47 14.68 -9.57
CA LYS A 184 7.60 13.87 -8.71
C LYS A 184 6.76 14.75 -7.79
N LEU A 185 5.49 14.40 -7.61
CA LEU A 185 4.62 15.01 -6.60
C LEU A 185 4.76 14.24 -5.29
N ILE A 186 5.27 14.89 -4.26
CA ILE A 186 5.28 14.36 -2.90
C ILE A 186 4.08 14.96 -2.19
N LEU A 187 3.10 14.12 -1.86
CA LEU A 187 1.98 14.42 -1.00
C LEU A 187 2.19 13.72 0.34
N ALA A 188 2.48 14.49 1.39
CA ALA A 188 2.55 14.00 2.75
C ALA A 188 1.38 14.58 3.54
N VAL A 189 0.56 13.72 4.15
CA VAL A 189 -0.45 14.12 5.12
C VAL A 189 -0.03 13.52 6.45
N ILE A 190 0.35 14.40 7.38
CA ILE A 190 0.72 14.02 8.74
C ILE A 190 -0.35 14.60 9.67
N VAL A 191 -1.08 13.72 10.35
CA VAL A 191 -1.98 14.09 11.44
C VAL A 191 -1.16 14.05 12.73
N LEU A 192 -0.81 15.22 13.29
CA LEU A 192 -0.10 15.36 14.57
C LEU A 192 -1.04 15.24 15.77
#